data_AF-A0A4P5WXJ1-F1
#
_entry.id   AF-A0A4P5WXJ1-F1
#
_cell.length_a   1.000
_cell.length_b   1.000
_cell.length_c   1.000
_cell.angle_alpha   90.00
_cell.angle_beta   90.00
_cell.angle_gamma   90.00
#
_symmetry.space_group_name_H-M   'P 1'
#
loop_
_entity.id
_entity.type
_entity.pdbx_description
1 polymer ?
#
loop_
_entity_poly.entity_id
_entity_poly.type
_entity_poly.pdbx_seq_one_letter_code
_entity_poly.pdbx_strand_id
1 'polypeptide(L)'
;MRDFYRMVALVVGLVGSSVSGEDRVWQVNGAFVGLKSGNESVAVIELPDRSRIEVPLAALAEVDRQLVRGRSEGKRPPLVASGTLSVRGPTGRVTLAVPESLKAVETDAIWCRTAADALKAYWLHMGSAPELTADDRQAAATRLAEWSKRADEKRVRMGDAWVPPEQRAQARRAAQDQLLHAIEVIRLGNWTLAEDELEKASRLDPDFAAAELVLGLGYFLLKPKIPGDAGPNLAKATEFFTEAVRREPDNIHALNDLGLAEMVAGKYAGGVSHLVRAAELAVDDQVIADNLGLLIREAPGLRPKLPEKLLAELNDCYRAVLRHPSLKPLAPGPVINLKFKSPSGQPISAAKGTLNVVDLAQQLAEPPEWIAEIQTGEAAVVGDGLLLTTLPLVREATEILVADPTAPGRQLAAREVASSGDSGLFLLRCDGLIAKPLPVAAQGPVAGTEVSIWGQPADGRGRGPARPVRGRVVAAVPGAGPAVFFHRGAVARGPGGGPIVDRNGHLVGLEAPLPRTDALGHTHGMGLRIDEAWPLLREQLPDTTAASAGGQPPADWAVADAQAEVGTVVVTCRRKVGGQPPK
;
A
#
# COMPACT_ATOMS: atom_id res chain seq x y z
N MET A 1 -37.86 5.80 -33.33
CA MET A 1 -36.88 4.70 -33.28
C MET A 1 -35.55 5.31 -32.90
N ARG A 2 -34.96 4.78 -31.83
CA ARG A 2 -33.77 5.29 -31.13
C ARG A 2 -32.53 4.72 -31.81
N ASP A 3 -31.61 5.58 -32.25
CA ASP A 3 -30.21 5.19 -32.47
C ASP A 3 -29.32 5.96 -31.48
N PHE A 4 -28.95 5.26 -30.41
CA PHE A 4 -27.91 5.68 -29.46
C PHE A 4 -26.58 5.07 -29.91
N TYR A 5 -25.64 5.93 -30.30
CA TYR A 5 -24.25 5.56 -30.57
C TYR A 5 -23.63 4.88 -29.34
N ARG A 6 -23.22 3.61 -29.48
CA ARG A 6 -22.39 2.88 -28.51
C ARG A 6 -20.91 3.07 -28.87
N MET A 7 -20.18 3.86 -28.07
CA MET A 7 -18.72 3.94 -28.10
C MET A 7 -18.12 2.60 -27.63
N VAL A 8 -17.19 2.04 -28.39
CA VAL A 8 -16.30 0.94 -27.97
C VAL A 8 -14.90 1.38 -28.35
N ALA A 9 -14.00 1.43 -27.36
CA ALA A 9 -12.59 1.75 -27.53
C ALA A 9 -11.86 0.57 -28.18
N LEU A 10 -10.96 0.86 -29.12
CA LEU A 10 -10.09 -0.10 -29.81
C LEU A 10 -8.65 0.10 -29.29
N VAL A 11 -7.99 -0.93 -28.77
CA VAL A 11 -6.67 -0.86 -28.07
C VAL A 11 -5.58 -1.62 -28.82
N VAL A 12 -5.16 -1.00 -29.91
CA VAL A 12 -4.21 -1.41 -30.96
C VAL A 12 -2.76 -1.55 -30.45
N GLY A 13 -2.13 -2.74 -30.52
CA GLY A 13 -0.69 -2.95 -30.23
C GLY A 13 0.06 -4.04 -31.02
N LEU A 14 1.14 -3.71 -31.74
CA LEU A 14 2.00 -4.71 -32.41
C LEU A 14 3.41 -4.77 -31.87
N VAL A 15 3.98 -5.98 -31.94
CA VAL A 15 5.32 -6.32 -31.44
C VAL A 15 6.18 -6.89 -32.57
N GLY A 16 7.41 -6.40 -32.67
CA GLY A 16 8.52 -7.04 -33.38
C GLY A 16 9.83 -6.75 -32.62
N SER A 17 10.63 -7.78 -32.36
CA SER A 17 11.81 -7.73 -31.50
C SER A 17 13.12 -7.49 -32.25
N SER A 18 13.90 -6.48 -31.87
CA SER A 18 15.32 -6.54 -31.44
C SER A 18 16.13 -5.25 -31.73
N VAL A 19 16.69 -4.69 -30.65
CA VAL A 19 17.88 -3.82 -30.49
C VAL A 19 18.03 -2.52 -31.32
N SER A 20 18.11 -1.42 -30.56
CA SER A 20 18.59 -0.06 -30.88
C SER A 20 17.65 0.86 -31.67
N GLY A 21 17.23 1.93 -30.99
CA GLY A 21 16.37 2.98 -31.53
C GLY A 21 15.25 3.28 -30.53
N GLU A 22 15.03 4.54 -30.20
CA GLU A 22 13.96 4.97 -29.29
C GLU A 22 12.57 4.55 -29.82
N ASP A 23 11.96 3.52 -29.24
CA ASP A 23 10.55 3.19 -29.48
C ASP A 23 9.66 4.03 -28.56
N ARG A 24 9.20 5.16 -29.07
CA ARG A 24 8.10 5.90 -28.44
C ARG A 24 6.81 5.12 -28.65
N VAL A 25 6.28 4.56 -27.56
CA VAL A 25 4.91 4.02 -27.50
C VAL A 25 3.93 5.18 -27.52
N TRP A 26 2.94 5.12 -28.39
CA TRP A 26 1.84 6.08 -28.40
C TRP A 26 0.53 5.31 -28.28
N GLN A 27 -0.23 5.65 -27.23
CA GLN A 27 -1.59 5.15 -27.05
C GLN A 27 -2.54 6.16 -27.67
N VAL A 28 -3.40 5.68 -28.57
CA VAL A 28 -4.49 6.47 -29.11
C VAL A 28 -5.79 6.00 -28.47
N ASN A 29 -6.40 6.86 -27.66
CA ASN A 29 -7.76 6.63 -27.18
C ASN A 29 -8.74 7.20 -28.20
N GLY A 30 -9.55 6.36 -28.84
CA GLY A 30 -10.54 6.79 -29.82
C GLY A 30 -11.53 5.69 -30.18
N ALA A 31 -12.64 6.08 -30.80
CA ALA A 31 -13.72 5.20 -31.22
C ALA A 31 -13.48 4.70 -32.66
N PHE A 32 -13.56 3.39 -32.88
CA PHE A 32 -13.54 2.84 -34.24
C PHE A 32 -14.81 3.24 -35.00
N VAL A 33 -14.65 3.97 -36.10
CA VAL A 33 -15.74 4.49 -36.95
C VAL A 33 -16.08 3.53 -38.08
N GLY A 34 -15.06 2.89 -38.68
CA GLY A 34 -15.22 2.02 -39.82
C GLY A 34 -13.91 1.82 -40.57
N LEU A 35 -13.94 1.00 -41.62
CA LEU A 35 -12.82 0.89 -42.55
C LEU A 35 -12.81 2.05 -43.54
N LYS A 36 -11.63 2.46 -43.98
CA LYS A 36 -11.50 3.52 -44.98
C LYS A 36 -12.18 3.09 -46.28
N SER A 37 -13.05 3.96 -46.81
CA SER A 37 -13.72 3.71 -48.09
C SER A 37 -12.70 3.47 -49.21
N GLY A 38 -12.78 2.32 -49.87
CA GLY A 38 -11.84 1.91 -50.92
C GLY A 38 -10.52 1.32 -50.43
N ASN A 39 -10.29 1.19 -49.12
CA ASN A 39 -9.13 0.49 -48.56
C ASN A 39 -9.47 -0.19 -47.21
N GLU A 40 -9.88 -1.45 -47.28
CA GLU A 40 -10.26 -2.27 -46.13
C GLU A 40 -9.09 -2.63 -45.20
N SER A 41 -7.85 -2.33 -45.59
CA SER A 41 -6.67 -2.53 -44.75
C SER A 41 -6.38 -1.37 -43.77
N VAL A 42 -7.22 -0.34 -43.76
CA VAL A 42 -7.06 0.87 -42.93
C VAL A 42 -8.30 1.11 -42.08
N ALA A 43 -8.12 1.18 -40.77
CA ALA A 43 -9.16 1.54 -39.80
C ALA A 43 -9.22 3.06 -39.60
N VAL A 44 -10.43 3.60 -39.52
CA VAL A 44 -10.67 5.01 -39.17
C VAL A 44 -11.08 5.09 -37.71
N ILE A 45 -10.31 5.84 -36.92
CA ILE A 45 -10.52 6.03 -35.47
C ILE A 45 -10.84 7.50 -35.21
N GLU A 46 -11.92 7.79 -34.50
CA GLU A 46 -12.31 9.14 -34.07
C GLU A 46 -11.85 9.39 -32.63
N LEU A 47 -11.08 10.46 -32.42
CA LEU A 47 -10.51 10.85 -31.13
C LEU A 47 -11.54 11.61 -30.27
N PRO A 48 -11.29 11.85 -28.97
CA PRO A 48 -12.22 12.56 -28.07
C PRO A 48 -12.52 14.00 -28.51
N ASP A 49 -11.61 14.62 -29.25
CA ASP A 49 -11.78 15.95 -29.85
C ASP A 49 -12.54 15.91 -31.21
N ARG A 50 -13.06 14.74 -31.60
CA ARG A 50 -13.74 14.42 -32.88
C ARG A 50 -12.85 14.46 -34.12
N SER A 51 -11.54 14.64 -33.98
CA SER A 51 -10.63 14.44 -35.10
C SER A 51 -10.56 12.96 -35.48
N ARG A 52 -10.21 12.67 -36.73
CA ARG A 52 -10.12 11.29 -37.22
C ARG A 52 -8.69 10.98 -37.64
N ILE A 53 -8.23 9.81 -37.23
CA ILE A 53 -6.96 9.25 -37.67
C ILE A 53 -7.20 7.98 -38.47
N GLU A 54 -6.32 7.74 -39.43
CA GLU A 54 -6.29 6.52 -40.22
C GLU A 54 -5.15 5.65 -39.73
N VAL A 55 -5.46 4.41 -39.34
CA VAL A 55 -4.48 3.49 -38.78
C VAL A 55 -4.49 2.20 -39.62
N PRO A 56 -3.36 1.80 -40.21
CA PRO A 56 -3.26 0.52 -40.89
C PRO A 56 -3.63 -0.63 -39.95
N LEU A 57 -4.41 -1.61 -40.42
CA LEU A 57 -4.74 -2.79 -39.60
C LEU A 57 -3.48 -3.55 -39.16
N ALA A 58 -2.45 -3.52 -40.02
CA ALA A 58 -1.12 -4.06 -39.73
C ALA A 58 -0.31 -3.22 -38.73
N ALA A 59 -0.87 -2.15 -38.15
CA ALA A 59 -0.32 -1.43 -36.99
C ALA A 59 -1.05 -1.81 -35.68
N LEU A 60 -2.14 -2.60 -35.74
CA LEU A 60 -2.94 -3.00 -34.59
C LEU A 60 -2.66 -4.38 -34.01
N ALA A 61 -2.90 -4.53 -32.70
CA ALA A 61 -2.81 -5.83 -32.05
C ALA A 61 -3.76 -6.78 -32.71
N GLU A 62 -3.42 -8.06 -32.59
CA GLU A 62 -4.26 -9.13 -33.09
C GLU A 62 -5.68 -9.07 -32.51
N VAL A 63 -5.81 -8.66 -31.24
CA VAL A 63 -7.10 -8.47 -30.57
C VAL A 63 -7.95 -7.39 -31.26
N ASP A 64 -7.36 -6.25 -31.63
CA ASP A 64 -8.08 -5.15 -32.29
C ASP A 64 -8.36 -5.41 -33.76
N ARG A 65 -7.43 -6.09 -34.44
CA ARG A 65 -7.68 -6.56 -35.81
C ARG A 65 -8.90 -7.46 -35.84
N GLN A 66 -9.05 -8.34 -34.85
CA GLN A 66 -10.22 -9.21 -34.73
C GLN A 66 -11.49 -8.42 -34.39
N LEU A 67 -11.40 -7.40 -33.53
CA LEU A 67 -12.55 -6.52 -33.22
C LEU A 67 -13.03 -5.73 -34.44
N VAL A 68 -12.10 -5.17 -35.23
CA VAL A 68 -12.41 -4.43 -36.46
C VAL A 68 -13.04 -5.36 -37.51
N ARG A 69 -12.48 -6.54 -37.72
CA ARG A 69 -13.02 -7.55 -38.66
C ARG A 69 -14.39 -8.07 -38.25
N GLY A 70 -14.62 -8.29 -36.95
CA GLY A 70 -15.94 -8.70 -36.44
C GLY A 70 -17.02 -7.64 -36.70
N ARG A 71 -16.68 -6.36 -36.57
CA ARG A 71 -17.61 -5.25 -36.85
C ARG A 71 -17.88 -5.05 -38.34
N SER A 72 -16.91 -5.24 -39.24
CA SER A 72 -17.13 -5.13 -40.69
C SER A 72 -18.03 -6.24 -41.23
N GLU A 73 -18.03 -7.42 -40.61
CA GLU A 73 -18.85 -8.57 -41.02
C GLU A 73 -20.22 -8.66 -40.32
N GLY A 74 -20.56 -7.71 -39.43
CA GLY A 74 -21.81 -7.77 -38.65
C GLY A 74 -21.92 -8.97 -37.70
N LYS A 75 -20.82 -9.71 -37.48
CA LYS A 75 -20.76 -10.86 -36.59
C LYS A 75 -20.29 -10.42 -35.21
N ARG A 76 -21.05 -10.81 -34.19
CA ARG A 76 -20.64 -10.70 -32.78
C ARG A 76 -19.32 -11.50 -32.64
N PRO A 77 -18.22 -10.91 -32.14
CA PRO A 77 -17.01 -11.68 -31.92
C PRO A 77 -17.35 -12.85 -30.98
N PRO A 78 -16.80 -14.05 -31.22
CA PRO A 78 -17.04 -15.18 -30.34
C PRO A 78 -16.60 -14.77 -28.92
N LEU A 79 -17.37 -15.19 -27.91
CA LEU A 79 -16.91 -15.15 -26.52
C LEU A 79 -15.53 -15.79 -26.48
N VAL A 80 -14.51 -15.01 -26.12
CA VAL A 80 -13.20 -15.58 -25.80
C VAL A 80 -13.47 -16.47 -24.60
N ALA A 81 -13.42 -17.79 -24.83
CA ALA A 81 -13.51 -18.78 -23.78
C ALA A 81 -12.51 -18.39 -22.69
N SER A 82 -12.98 -18.42 -21.44
CA SER A 82 -12.22 -18.22 -20.21
C SER A 82 -10.85 -18.90 -20.28
N GLY A 83 -9.85 -18.14 -20.73
CA GLY A 83 -8.46 -18.56 -20.76
C GLY A 83 -7.95 -18.63 -19.33
N THR A 84 -7.14 -19.62 -19.03
CA THR A 84 -6.37 -19.61 -17.80
C THR A 84 -5.25 -18.59 -17.94
N LEU A 85 -5.15 -17.68 -16.98
CA LEU A 85 -4.17 -16.59 -16.99
C LEU A 85 -3.11 -16.85 -15.94
N SER A 86 -1.84 -16.67 -16.28
CA SER A 86 -0.77 -16.74 -15.29
C SER A 86 -0.44 -15.34 -14.77
N VAL A 87 -0.47 -15.19 -13.45
CA VAL A 87 -0.06 -13.97 -12.75
C VAL A 87 1.00 -14.30 -11.70
N ARG A 88 1.71 -13.27 -11.24
CA ARG A 88 2.62 -13.40 -10.10
C ARG A 88 1.78 -13.33 -8.81
N GLY A 89 1.86 -14.37 -7.99
CA GLY A 89 1.22 -14.45 -6.68
C GLY A 89 2.22 -14.53 -5.52
N PRO A 90 1.70 -14.74 -4.30
CA PRO A 90 2.45 -14.67 -3.04
C PRO A 90 3.43 -15.81 -2.77
N THR A 91 3.58 -16.80 -3.62
CA THR A 91 4.67 -17.80 -3.50
C THR A 91 5.37 -18.07 -4.84
N GLY A 92 4.88 -17.47 -5.93
CA GLY A 92 5.29 -17.86 -7.28
C GLY A 92 4.28 -17.46 -8.34
N ARG A 93 4.16 -18.25 -9.41
CA ARG A 93 3.13 -18.03 -10.43
C ARG A 93 1.83 -18.71 -10.04
N VAL A 94 0.73 -18.00 -10.14
CA VAL A 94 -0.64 -18.49 -9.89
C VAL A 94 -1.41 -18.47 -11.19
N THR A 95 -2.18 -19.53 -11.43
CA THR A 95 -3.07 -19.64 -12.59
C THR A 95 -4.48 -19.25 -12.19
N LEU A 96 -5.04 -18.25 -12.85
CA LEU A 96 -6.37 -17.72 -12.61
C LEU A 96 -7.33 -18.17 -13.71
N ALA A 97 -8.55 -18.52 -13.32
CA ALA A 97 -9.65 -18.81 -14.24
C ALA A 97 -10.62 -17.61 -14.28
N VAL A 98 -10.12 -16.46 -14.73
CA VAL A 98 -10.89 -15.21 -14.85
C VAL A 98 -10.69 -14.59 -16.24
N PRO A 99 -11.65 -13.78 -16.74
CA PRO A 99 -11.42 -12.97 -17.94
C PRO A 99 -10.17 -12.07 -17.82
N GLU A 100 -9.49 -11.78 -18.93
CA GLU A 100 -8.29 -10.91 -18.94
C GLU A 100 -8.57 -9.53 -18.34
N SER A 101 -9.78 -9.01 -18.51
CA SER A 101 -10.26 -7.76 -17.90
C SER A 101 -10.17 -7.75 -16.37
N LEU A 102 -10.29 -8.90 -15.72
CA LEU A 102 -10.23 -9.04 -14.26
C LEU A 102 -8.85 -9.44 -13.73
N LYS A 103 -7.88 -9.71 -14.61
CA LYS A 103 -6.53 -10.14 -14.22
C LYS A 103 -5.89 -9.22 -13.19
N ALA A 104 -6.03 -7.91 -13.38
CA ALA A 104 -5.39 -6.91 -12.53
C ALA A 104 -6.02 -6.88 -11.13
N VAL A 105 -7.35 -6.83 -11.02
CA VAL A 105 -8.05 -6.85 -9.72
C VAL A 105 -7.89 -8.20 -9.01
N GLU A 106 -7.87 -9.31 -9.75
CA GLU A 106 -7.64 -10.63 -9.15
C GLU A 106 -6.18 -10.75 -8.66
N THR A 107 -5.22 -10.17 -9.37
CA THR A 107 -3.82 -10.06 -8.88
C THR A 107 -3.79 -9.27 -7.57
N ASP A 108 -4.40 -8.09 -7.52
CA ASP A 108 -4.47 -7.29 -6.29
C ASP A 108 -5.11 -8.07 -5.14
N ALA A 109 -6.22 -8.77 -5.40
CA ALA A 109 -6.96 -9.56 -4.42
C ALA A 109 -6.15 -10.72 -3.83
N ILE A 110 -5.43 -11.52 -4.63
CA ILE A 110 -4.62 -12.63 -4.12
C ILE A 110 -3.42 -12.15 -3.28
N TRP A 111 -2.98 -10.91 -3.50
CA TRP A 111 -1.89 -10.29 -2.74
C TRP A 111 -2.36 -9.66 -1.42
N CYS A 112 -3.67 -9.54 -1.19
CA CYS A 112 -4.20 -9.06 0.09
C CYS A 112 -3.92 -10.05 1.22
N ARG A 113 -3.76 -9.54 2.46
CA ARG A 113 -3.52 -10.37 3.65
C ARG A 113 -4.80 -11.01 4.19
N THR A 114 -5.94 -10.35 3.99
CA THR A 114 -7.25 -10.80 4.46
C THR A 114 -8.23 -10.91 3.29
N ALA A 115 -9.19 -11.82 3.40
CA ALA A 115 -10.24 -11.94 2.39
C ALA A 115 -11.16 -10.71 2.36
N ALA A 116 -11.30 -10.01 3.47
CA ALA A 116 -12.02 -8.73 3.55
C ALA A 116 -11.34 -7.64 2.70
N ASP A 117 -10.01 -7.59 2.69
CA ASP A 117 -9.25 -6.66 1.85
C ASP A 117 -9.32 -7.03 0.36
N ALA A 118 -9.29 -8.32 0.04
CA ALA A 118 -9.53 -8.81 -1.32
C ALA A 118 -10.95 -8.44 -1.81
N LEU A 119 -11.96 -8.54 -0.94
CA LEU A 119 -13.32 -8.12 -1.21
C LEU A 119 -13.41 -6.61 -1.49
N LYS A 120 -12.76 -5.78 -0.67
CA LYS A 120 -12.67 -4.32 -0.88
C LYS A 120 -12.01 -3.97 -2.21
N ALA A 121 -10.96 -4.68 -2.62
CA ALA A 121 -10.31 -4.46 -3.92
C ALA A 121 -11.29 -4.67 -5.09
N TYR A 122 -12.14 -5.70 -5.00
CA TYR A 122 -13.21 -5.93 -5.96
C TYR A 122 -14.31 -4.88 -5.92
N TRP A 123 -14.75 -4.44 -4.72
CA TRP A 123 -15.71 -3.35 -4.62
C TRP A 123 -15.18 -2.06 -5.24
N LEU A 124 -13.92 -1.71 -4.97
CA LEU A 124 -13.29 -0.54 -5.56
C LEU A 124 -13.27 -0.67 -7.09
N HIS A 125 -12.84 -1.81 -7.62
CA HIS A 125 -12.83 -2.08 -9.06
C HIS A 125 -14.21 -1.90 -9.70
N MET A 126 -15.26 -2.47 -9.10
CA MET A 126 -16.63 -2.37 -9.61
C MET A 126 -17.23 -0.96 -9.46
N GLY A 127 -16.82 -0.20 -8.43
CA GLY A 127 -17.28 1.16 -8.17
C GLY A 127 -16.54 2.23 -8.98
N SER A 128 -15.28 1.98 -9.35
CA SER A 128 -14.43 2.92 -10.09
C SER A 128 -14.43 2.71 -11.60
N ALA A 129 -14.69 1.48 -12.08
CA ALA A 129 -14.57 1.14 -13.50
C ALA A 129 -15.78 1.64 -14.31
N PRO A 130 -15.64 2.66 -15.18
CA PRO A 130 -16.73 3.16 -16.00
C PRO A 130 -17.07 2.22 -17.18
N GLU A 131 -16.27 1.18 -17.43
CA GLU A 131 -16.24 0.46 -18.71
C GLU A 131 -16.28 -1.07 -18.61
N LEU A 132 -16.76 -1.64 -17.49
CA LEU A 132 -16.99 -3.09 -17.44
C LEU A 132 -18.16 -3.46 -18.34
N THR A 133 -17.92 -4.41 -19.26
CA THR A 133 -19.01 -5.02 -20.03
C THR A 133 -19.98 -5.74 -19.09
N ALA A 134 -21.18 -6.07 -19.56
CA ALA A 134 -22.13 -6.83 -18.75
C ALA A 134 -21.56 -8.19 -18.32
N ASP A 135 -20.79 -8.83 -19.22
CA ASP A 135 -20.15 -10.13 -18.96
C ASP A 135 -19.01 -10.00 -17.95
N ASP A 136 -18.17 -8.97 -18.06
CA ASP A 136 -17.10 -8.69 -17.08
C ASP A 136 -17.68 -8.34 -15.70
N ARG A 137 -18.77 -7.57 -15.67
CA ARG A 137 -19.47 -7.23 -14.43
C ARG A 137 -20.05 -8.50 -13.78
N GLN A 138 -20.59 -9.43 -14.57
CA GLN A 138 -21.09 -10.70 -14.05
C GLN A 138 -19.94 -11.58 -13.53
N ALA A 139 -18.83 -11.66 -14.27
CA ALA A 139 -17.64 -12.39 -13.82
C ALA A 139 -17.07 -11.80 -12.52
N ALA A 140 -16.99 -10.46 -12.42
CA ALA A 140 -16.56 -9.76 -11.23
C ALA A 140 -17.52 -10.01 -10.06
N ALA A 141 -18.83 -10.02 -10.28
CA ALA A 141 -19.82 -10.34 -9.25
C ALA A 141 -19.68 -11.79 -8.72
N THR A 142 -19.38 -12.75 -9.60
CA THR A 142 -19.10 -14.14 -9.18
C THR A 142 -17.87 -14.20 -8.28
N ARG A 143 -16.76 -13.56 -8.68
CA ARG A 143 -15.54 -13.48 -7.87
C ARG A 143 -15.78 -12.75 -6.55
N LEU A 144 -16.55 -11.67 -6.57
CA LEU A 144 -16.95 -10.91 -5.39
C LEU A 144 -17.70 -11.80 -4.39
N ALA A 145 -18.62 -12.65 -4.84
CA ALA A 145 -19.35 -13.57 -3.96
C ALA A 145 -18.42 -14.60 -3.29
N GLU A 146 -17.42 -15.12 -4.01
CA GLU A 146 -16.41 -16.00 -3.43
C GLU A 146 -15.56 -15.29 -2.37
N TRP A 147 -15.13 -14.06 -2.66
CA TRP A 147 -14.38 -13.24 -1.70
C TRP A 147 -15.23 -12.87 -0.49
N SER A 148 -16.51 -12.56 -0.70
CA SER A 148 -17.48 -12.29 0.37
C SER A 148 -17.59 -13.47 1.32
N LYS A 149 -17.80 -14.68 0.78
CA LYS A 149 -17.84 -15.90 1.59
C LYS A 149 -16.56 -16.09 2.42
N ARG A 150 -15.39 -15.90 1.82
CA ARG A 150 -14.11 -16.00 2.54
C ARG A 150 -13.95 -14.91 3.60
N ALA A 151 -14.45 -13.70 3.35
CA ALA A 151 -14.43 -12.60 4.30
C ALA A 151 -15.37 -12.88 5.50
N ASP A 152 -16.56 -13.43 5.25
CA ASP A 152 -17.51 -13.85 6.29
C ASP A 152 -16.90 -14.96 7.18
N GLU A 153 -16.17 -15.89 6.56
CA GLU A 153 -15.38 -16.91 7.25
C GLU A 153 -14.09 -16.37 7.90
N LYS A 154 -13.82 -15.06 7.80
CA LYS A 154 -12.64 -14.37 8.33
C LYS A 154 -11.31 -14.99 7.87
N ARG A 155 -11.27 -15.51 6.63
CA ARG A 155 -10.08 -16.16 6.08
C ARG A 155 -8.93 -15.17 5.91
N VAL A 156 -7.73 -15.65 6.19
CA VAL A 156 -6.46 -14.92 6.04
C VAL A 156 -5.51 -15.71 5.16
N ARG A 157 -4.60 -15.00 4.49
CA ARG A 157 -3.63 -15.61 3.59
C ARG A 157 -2.53 -16.35 4.35
N MET A 158 -2.15 -17.52 3.82
CA MET A 158 -0.95 -18.27 4.18
C MET A 158 -0.32 -18.84 2.90
N GLY A 159 0.62 -18.11 2.31
CA GLY A 159 1.13 -18.40 0.96
C GLY A 159 0.01 -18.24 -0.07
N ASP A 160 -0.29 -19.29 -0.84
CA ASP A 160 -1.42 -19.28 -1.79
C ASP A 160 -2.74 -19.78 -1.17
N ALA A 161 -2.72 -20.24 0.09
CA ALA A 161 -3.89 -20.76 0.77
C ALA A 161 -4.63 -19.67 1.57
N TRP A 162 -5.95 -19.85 1.73
CA TRP A 162 -6.82 -19.02 2.56
C TRP A 162 -7.30 -19.83 3.76
N VAL A 163 -6.72 -19.58 4.93
CA VAL A 163 -6.88 -20.40 6.15
C VAL A 163 -7.62 -19.63 7.24
N PRO A 164 -8.16 -20.30 8.28
CA PRO A 164 -8.68 -19.62 9.45
C PRO A 164 -7.57 -18.85 10.20
N PRO A 165 -7.90 -17.74 10.89
CA PRO A 165 -6.92 -16.92 11.62
C PRO A 165 -6.11 -17.71 12.65
N GLU A 166 -6.73 -18.68 13.33
CA GLU A 166 -6.06 -19.49 14.35
C GLU A 166 -4.96 -20.38 13.77
N GLN A 167 -5.22 -21.00 12.62
CA GLN A 167 -4.24 -21.81 11.90
C GLN A 167 -3.07 -20.94 11.44
N ARG A 168 -3.36 -19.74 10.91
CA ARG A 168 -2.33 -18.77 10.52
C ARG A 168 -1.48 -18.32 11.71
N ALA A 169 -2.10 -18.07 12.85
CA ALA A 169 -1.43 -17.65 14.08
C ALA A 169 -0.57 -18.78 14.65
N GLN A 170 -1.03 -20.04 14.60
CA GLN A 170 -0.25 -21.20 15.00
C GLN A 170 0.99 -21.38 14.13
N ALA A 171 0.83 -21.28 12.80
CA ALA A 171 1.94 -21.32 11.86
C ALA A 171 2.96 -20.19 12.12
N ARG A 172 2.48 -18.95 12.36
CA ARG A 172 3.33 -17.81 12.72
C ARG A 172 4.13 -18.07 13.99
N ARG A 173 3.47 -18.56 15.05
CA ARG A 173 4.13 -18.87 16.33
C ARG A 173 5.19 -19.94 16.16
N ALA A 174 4.88 -21.04 15.49
CA ALA A 174 5.84 -22.11 15.23
C ALA A 174 7.05 -21.60 14.42
N ALA A 175 6.82 -20.75 13.42
CA ALA A 175 7.89 -20.13 12.64
C ALA A 175 8.74 -19.17 13.48
N GLN A 176 8.12 -18.40 14.38
CA GLN A 176 8.82 -17.52 15.31
C GLN A 176 9.65 -18.31 16.32
N ASP A 177 9.10 -19.36 16.93
CA ASP A 177 9.84 -20.23 17.87
C ASP A 177 11.06 -20.86 17.17
N GLN A 178 10.87 -21.32 15.93
CA GLN A 178 11.96 -21.88 15.12
C GLN A 178 13.02 -20.84 14.76
N LEU A 179 12.62 -19.60 14.46
CA LEU A 179 13.54 -18.48 14.23
C LEU A 179 14.38 -18.17 15.48
N LEU A 180 13.74 -18.14 16.66
CA LEU A 180 14.43 -17.87 17.92
C LEU A 180 15.43 -18.98 18.26
N HIS A 181 15.03 -20.24 18.07
CA HIS A 181 15.96 -21.35 18.19
C HIS A 181 17.14 -21.21 17.22
N ALA A 182 16.90 -20.81 15.97
CA ALA A 182 17.98 -20.57 15.02
C ALA A 182 18.93 -19.46 15.49
N ILE A 183 18.41 -18.36 16.05
CA ILE A 183 19.24 -17.28 16.63
C ILE A 183 20.11 -17.78 17.79
N GLU A 184 19.59 -18.68 18.64
CA GLU A 184 20.40 -19.35 19.67
C GLU A 184 21.50 -20.22 19.05
N VAL A 185 21.20 -20.96 17.99
CA VAL A 185 22.20 -21.74 17.25
C VAL A 185 23.28 -20.84 16.61
N ILE A 186 22.91 -19.66 16.10
CA ILE A 186 23.89 -18.63 15.65
C ILE A 186 24.74 -18.17 16.84
N ARG A 187 24.16 -17.95 18.02
CA ARG A 187 24.90 -17.55 19.23
C ARG A 187 25.94 -18.60 19.64
N LEU A 188 25.66 -19.88 19.41
CA LEU A 188 26.60 -20.99 19.60
C LEU A 188 27.67 -21.08 18.50
N GLY A 189 27.65 -20.19 17.50
CA GLY A 189 28.61 -20.12 16.40
C GLY A 189 28.31 -21.08 15.24
N ASN A 190 27.19 -21.81 15.27
CA ASN A 190 26.89 -22.84 14.28
C ASN A 190 25.96 -22.33 13.16
N TRP A 191 26.52 -21.52 12.25
CA TRP A 191 25.74 -20.97 11.14
C TRP A 191 25.11 -22.01 10.22
N THR A 192 25.78 -23.15 9.96
CA THR A 192 25.25 -24.16 9.04
C THR A 192 23.96 -24.79 9.57
N LEU A 193 23.92 -25.14 10.86
CA LEU A 193 22.68 -25.62 11.46
C LEU A 193 21.63 -24.50 11.55
N ALA A 194 22.05 -23.26 11.83
CA ALA A 194 21.13 -22.12 11.85
C ALA A 194 20.48 -21.87 10.48
N GLU A 195 21.20 -22.02 9.37
CA GLU A 195 20.63 -21.92 8.02
C GLU A 195 19.51 -22.94 7.81
N ASP A 196 19.75 -24.21 8.14
CA ASP A 196 18.73 -25.27 8.03
C ASP A 196 17.48 -24.96 8.87
N GLU A 197 17.67 -24.37 10.05
CA GLU A 197 16.58 -23.98 10.94
C GLU A 197 15.82 -22.74 10.46
N LEU A 198 16.52 -21.75 9.89
CA LEU A 198 15.90 -20.59 9.26
C LEU A 198 15.07 -21.03 8.04
N GLU A 199 15.55 -21.98 7.24
CA GLU A 199 14.77 -22.56 6.15
C GLU A 199 13.55 -23.36 6.65
N LYS A 200 13.62 -23.98 7.83
CA LYS A 200 12.45 -24.59 8.47
C LYS A 200 11.45 -23.53 8.92
N ALA A 201 11.90 -22.46 9.57
CA ALA A 201 11.05 -21.32 9.96
C ALA A 201 10.34 -20.71 8.74
N SER A 202 11.09 -20.52 7.64
CA SER A 202 10.58 -20.05 6.36
C SER A 202 9.48 -20.94 5.76
N ARG A 203 9.58 -22.27 5.93
CA ARG A 203 8.56 -23.24 5.47
C ARG A 203 7.32 -23.30 6.34
N LEU A 204 7.47 -23.08 7.66
CA LEU A 204 6.34 -23.08 8.60
C LEU A 204 5.37 -21.94 8.32
N ASP A 205 5.87 -20.79 7.89
CA ASP A 205 5.06 -19.64 7.50
C ASP A 205 5.59 -18.98 6.22
N PRO A 206 5.00 -19.27 5.05
CA PRO A 206 5.40 -18.69 3.77
C PRO A 206 5.23 -17.17 3.67
N ASP A 207 4.50 -16.56 4.61
CA ASP A 207 4.27 -15.12 4.68
C ASP A 207 5.08 -14.46 5.81
N PHE A 208 6.04 -15.16 6.42
CA PHE A 208 6.95 -14.62 7.43
C PHE A 208 8.30 -14.24 6.83
N ALA A 209 8.64 -12.95 6.88
CA ALA A 209 9.86 -12.42 6.27
C ALA A 209 11.11 -12.52 7.17
N ALA A 210 10.96 -12.69 8.50
CA ALA A 210 12.08 -12.55 9.43
C ALA A 210 13.20 -13.57 9.24
N ALA A 211 12.86 -14.83 8.90
CA ALA A 211 13.87 -15.84 8.61
C ALA A 211 14.72 -15.46 7.39
N GLU A 212 14.07 -14.93 6.34
CA GLU A 212 14.73 -14.47 5.12
C GLU A 212 15.62 -13.24 5.39
N LEU A 213 15.16 -12.32 6.26
CA LEU A 213 15.99 -11.22 6.74
C LEU A 213 17.27 -11.72 7.42
N VAL A 214 17.17 -12.69 8.34
CA VAL A 214 18.35 -13.23 9.05
C VAL A 214 19.30 -13.95 8.09
N LEU A 215 18.77 -14.75 7.16
CA LEU A 215 19.57 -15.39 6.11
C LEU A 215 20.30 -14.35 5.26
N GLY A 216 19.60 -13.32 4.81
CA GLY A 216 20.17 -12.22 4.02
C GLY A 216 21.28 -11.48 4.77
N LEU A 217 21.07 -11.15 6.04
CA LEU A 217 22.08 -10.53 6.92
C LEU A 217 23.31 -11.42 7.08
N GLY A 218 23.13 -12.72 7.29
CA GLY A 218 24.25 -13.65 7.40
C GLY A 218 25.08 -13.73 6.12
N TYR A 219 24.43 -13.89 4.97
CA TYR A 219 25.10 -13.90 3.67
C TYR A 219 25.78 -12.56 3.32
N PHE A 220 25.30 -11.44 3.85
CA PHE A 220 25.89 -10.13 3.60
C PHE A 220 27.05 -9.80 4.56
N LEU A 221 26.88 -10.07 5.85
CA LEU A 221 27.73 -9.53 6.92
C LEU A 221 28.81 -10.50 7.39
N LEU A 222 28.61 -11.81 7.26
CA LEU A 222 29.56 -12.80 7.79
C LEU A 222 30.84 -12.85 6.95
N LYS A 223 31.98 -12.82 7.63
CA LYS A 223 33.28 -13.06 7.03
C LYS A 223 33.40 -14.52 6.54
N PRO A 224 34.21 -14.80 5.51
CA PRO A 224 34.52 -16.18 5.10
C PRO A 224 35.04 -16.99 6.28
N LYS A 225 34.53 -18.21 6.45
CA LYS A 225 34.81 -19.04 7.63
C LYS A 225 36.17 -19.74 7.55
N ILE A 226 36.61 -20.06 6.33
CA ILE A 226 37.88 -20.72 6.02
C ILE A 226 38.51 -20.13 4.75
N PRO A 227 39.84 -20.23 4.56
CA PRO A 227 40.47 -19.91 3.29
C PRO A 227 39.85 -20.76 2.16
N GLY A 228 39.30 -20.11 1.13
CA GLY A 228 38.58 -20.77 0.03
C GLY A 228 37.06 -20.82 0.16
N ASP A 229 36.49 -20.40 1.29
CA ASP A 229 35.07 -20.08 1.40
C ASP A 229 34.74 -18.85 0.53
N ALA A 230 33.57 -18.85 -0.10
CA ALA A 230 33.11 -17.76 -0.97
C ALA A 230 32.91 -16.44 -0.20
N GLY A 231 32.88 -16.48 1.14
CA GLY A 231 32.71 -15.29 1.96
C GLY A 231 31.32 -14.69 1.86
N PRO A 232 31.16 -13.37 2.13
CA PRO A 232 29.88 -12.70 1.98
C PRO A 232 29.38 -12.79 0.53
N ASN A 233 28.22 -13.42 0.36
CA ASN A 233 27.59 -13.63 -0.94
C ASN A 233 26.48 -12.60 -1.15
N LEU A 234 26.85 -11.48 -1.79
CA LEU A 234 25.92 -10.38 -2.06
C LEU A 234 24.73 -10.81 -2.92
N ALA A 235 24.92 -11.75 -3.85
CA ALA A 235 23.84 -12.24 -4.70
C ALA A 235 22.79 -13.00 -3.86
N LYS A 236 23.24 -13.96 -3.05
CA LYS A 236 22.35 -14.68 -2.11
C LYS A 236 21.69 -13.74 -1.10
N ALA A 237 22.43 -12.79 -0.54
CA ALA A 237 21.85 -11.80 0.36
C ALA A 237 20.72 -11.02 -0.32
N THR A 238 20.94 -10.56 -1.55
CA THR A 238 19.92 -9.85 -2.33
C THR A 238 18.72 -10.76 -2.63
N GLU A 239 18.93 -12.04 -2.92
CA GLU A 239 17.84 -13.02 -3.13
C GLU A 239 16.98 -13.19 -1.87
N PHE A 240 17.61 -13.38 -0.71
CA PHE A 240 16.91 -13.50 0.56
C PHE A 240 16.16 -12.22 0.95
N PHE A 241 16.77 -11.04 0.79
CA PHE A 241 16.06 -9.79 1.02
C PHE A 241 14.93 -9.55 0.01
N THR A 242 15.10 -9.97 -1.25
CA THR A 242 14.02 -9.95 -2.26
C THR A 242 12.87 -10.82 -1.82
N GLU A 243 13.16 -12.01 -1.31
CA GLU A 243 12.16 -12.95 -0.79
C GLU A 243 11.46 -12.39 0.46
N ALA A 244 12.20 -11.74 1.37
CA ALA A 244 11.64 -11.05 2.53
C ALA A 244 10.60 -9.98 2.11
N VAL A 245 10.97 -9.09 1.17
CA VAL A 245 10.05 -8.10 0.59
C VAL A 245 8.91 -8.78 -0.17
N ARG A 246 9.16 -9.90 -0.85
CA ARG A 246 8.11 -10.65 -1.55
C ARG A 246 7.06 -11.21 -0.59
N ARG A 247 7.46 -11.67 0.61
CA ARG A 247 6.56 -12.21 1.64
C ARG A 247 5.80 -11.10 2.35
N GLU A 248 6.50 -10.04 2.71
CA GLU A 248 5.95 -8.86 3.38
C GLU A 248 6.36 -7.59 2.60
N PRO A 249 5.58 -7.19 1.56
CA PRO A 249 5.93 -6.07 0.66
C PRO A 249 6.12 -4.71 1.31
N ASP A 250 5.48 -4.50 2.46
CA ASP A 250 5.57 -3.27 3.25
C ASP A 250 6.44 -3.46 4.50
N ASN A 251 7.25 -4.53 4.59
CA ASN A 251 8.21 -4.69 5.68
C ASN A 251 9.37 -3.71 5.49
N ILE A 252 9.37 -2.66 6.31
CA ILE A 252 10.31 -1.54 6.24
C ILE A 252 11.77 -1.96 6.42
N HIS A 253 12.03 -3.00 7.21
CA HIS A 253 13.38 -3.52 7.46
C HIS A 253 13.89 -4.26 6.23
N ALA A 254 13.06 -5.13 5.64
CA ALA A 254 13.39 -5.84 4.40
C ALA A 254 13.57 -4.89 3.22
N LEU A 255 12.75 -3.85 3.10
CA LEU A 255 12.88 -2.82 2.06
C LEU A 255 14.19 -2.03 2.22
N ASN A 256 14.53 -1.60 3.44
CA ASN A 256 15.80 -0.94 3.71
C ASN A 256 16.98 -1.85 3.32
N ASP A 257 16.97 -3.08 3.80
CA ASP A 257 18.11 -4.00 3.65
C ASP A 257 18.29 -4.48 2.21
N LEU A 258 17.18 -4.76 1.49
CA LEU A 258 17.20 -5.02 0.05
C LEU A 258 17.75 -3.81 -0.70
N GLY A 259 17.26 -2.62 -0.37
CA GLY A 259 17.69 -1.39 -1.00
C GLY A 259 19.18 -1.13 -0.83
N LEU A 260 19.71 -1.29 0.39
CA LEU A 260 21.13 -1.20 0.69
C LEU A 260 21.95 -2.26 -0.06
N ALA A 261 21.51 -3.52 -0.07
CA ALA A 261 22.20 -4.59 -0.79
C ALA A 261 22.26 -4.31 -2.31
N GLU A 262 21.17 -3.81 -2.90
CA GLU A 262 21.11 -3.43 -4.31
C GLU A 262 22.00 -2.22 -4.62
N MET A 263 22.06 -1.22 -3.75
CA MET A 263 23.00 -0.09 -3.88
C MET A 263 24.45 -0.57 -3.88
N VAL A 264 24.81 -1.50 -2.97
CA VAL A 264 26.14 -2.12 -2.92
C VAL A 264 26.41 -2.99 -4.17
N ALA A 265 25.37 -3.62 -4.73
CA ALA A 265 25.48 -4.42 -5.96
C ALA A 265 25.51 -3.57 -7.25
N GLY A 266 25.39 -2.24 -7.15
CA GLY A 266 25.31 -1.34 -8.32
C GLY A 266 23.94 -1.35 -9.03
N LYS A 267 22.93 -2.01 -8.46
CA LYS A 267 21.55 -2.08 -8.97
C LYS A 267 20.75 -0.85 -8.50
N TYR A 268 21.20 0.33 -8.88
CA TYR A 268 20.72 1.59 -8.28
C TYR A 268 19.23 1.86 -8.45
N ALA A 269 18.62 1.49 -9.57
CA ALA A 269 17.20 1.76 -9.80
C ALA A 269 16.31 1.00 -8.80
N GLY A 270 16.58 -0.29 -8.58
CA GLY A 270 15.91 -1.08 -7.54
C GLY A 270 16.23 -0.55 -6.14
N GLY A 271 17.51 -0.30 -5.87
CA GLY A 271 17.96 0.15 -4.56
C GLY A 271 17.31 1.44 -4.09
N VAL A 272 17.26 2.45 -4.97
CA VAL A 272 16.59 3.72 -4.69
C VAL A 272 15.08 3.52 -4.50
N SER A 273 14.44 2.72 -5.35
CA SER A 273 13.00 2.43 -5.25
C SER A 273 12.63 1.81 -3.90
N HIS A 274 13.38 0.79 -3.44
CA HIS A 274 13.11 0.13 -2.16
C HIS A 274 13.41 1.03 -0.94
N LEU A 275 14.50 1.82 -0.98
CA LEU A 275 14.83 2.75 0.11
C LEU A 275 13.81 3.88 0.23
N VAL A 276 13.36 4.42 -0.90
CA VAL A 276 12.27 5.40 -0.97
C VAL A 276 11.02 4.80 -0.34
N ARG A 277 10.64 3.57 -0.74
CA ARG A 277 9.46 2.90 -0.20
C ARG A 277 9.57 2.66 1.31
N ALA A 278 10.74 2.27 1.79
CA ALA A 278 11.00 2.10 3.23
C ALA A 278 10.79 3.44 3.98
N ALA A 279 11.31 4.54 3.43
CA ALA A 279 11.17 5.87 4.02
C ALA A 279 9.73 6.41 3.99
N GLU A 280 8.96 6.07 2.96
CA GLU A 280 7.54 6.41 2.85
C GLU A 280 6.69 5.68 3.90
N LEU A 281 7.04 4.42 4.20
CA LEU A 281 6.33 3.61 5.19
C LEU A 281 6.77 3.91 6.63
N ALA A 282 8.02 4.35 6.84
CA ALA A 282 8.61 4.62 8.15
C ALA A 282 8.99 6.10 8.28
N VAL A 283 7.97 6.97 8.34
CA VAL A 283 8.12 8.43 8.26
C VAL A 283 8.89 9.07 9.42
N ASP A 284 9.11 8.34 10.51
CA ASP A 284 9.81 8.77 11.72
C ASP A 284 11.05 7.93 12.06
N ASP A 285 11.57 7.14 11.11
CA ASP A 285 12.73 6.27 11.33
C ASP A 285 14.06 6.96 11.00
N GLN A 286 14.78 7.39 12.04
CA GLN A 286 16.08 8.05 11.92
C GLN A 286 17.13 7.19 11.20
N VAL A 287 17.06 5.85 11.30
CA VAL A 287 18.05 4.97 10.65
C VAL A 287 17.88 5.00 9.14
N ILE A 288 16.63 5.00 8.66
CA ILE A 288 16.35 5.11 7.22
C ILE A 288 16.75 6.50 6.72
N ALA A 289 16.43 7.56 7.48
CA ALA A 289 16.87 8.92 7.15
C ALA A 289 18.41 9.03 7.08
N ASP A 290 19.12 8.46 8.04
CA ASP A 290 20.60 8.43 8.06
C ASP A 290 21.15 7.70 6.83
N ASN A 291 20.57 6.55 6.47
CA ASN A 291 21.00 5.76 5.31
C ASN A 291 20.81 6.55 4.01
N LEU A 292 19.67 7.24 3.83
CA LEU A 292 19.44 8.12 2.67
C LEU A 292 20.50 9.23 2.61
N GLY A 293 20.71 9.94 3.72
CA GLY A 293 21.71 11.01 3.81
C GLY A 293 23.12 10.52 3.51
N LEU A 294 23.46 9.32 4.00
CA LEU A 294 24.76 8.70 3.79
C LEU A 294 24.96 8.34 2.31
N LEU A 295 23.97 7.70 1.68
CA LEU A 295 24.04 7.35 0.26
C LEU A 295 24.17 8.61 -0.63
N ILE A 296 23.47 9.69 -0.30
CA ILE A 296 23.59 10.97 -1.01
C ILE A 296 25.02 11.53 -0.85
N ARG A 297 25.57 11.49 0.36
CA ARG A 297 26.92 11.98 0.67
C ARG A 297 27.99 11.19 -0.09
N GLU A 298 27.87 9.86 -0.13
CA GLU A 298 28.84 8.96 -0.75
C GLU A 298 28.61 8.79 -2.27
N ALA A 299 27.48 9.26 -2.82
CA ALA A 299 27.13 9.11 -4.23
C ALA A 299 28.24 9.53 -5.23
N PRO A 300 29.02 10.61 -5.01
CA PRO A 300 30.13 10.98 -5.90
C PRO A 300 31.24 9.90 -5.97
N GLY A 301 31.42 9.15 -4.89
CA GLY A 301 32.41 8.08 -4.75
C GLY A 301 31.99 6.74 -5.36
N LEU A 302 30.70 6.53 -5.63
CA LEU A 302 30.18 5.26 -6.13
C LEU A 302 30.73 4.89 -7.51
N ARG A 303 30.96 3.59 -7.71
CA ARG A 303 31.39 3.00 -8.99
C ARG A 303 30.56 1.74 -9.24
N PRO A 304 29.71 1.69 -10.30
CA PRO A 304 29.43 2.75 -11.28
C PRO A 304 28.86 4.04 -10.66
N LYS A 305 28.88 5.16 -11.39
CA LYS A 305 28.30 6.40 -10.86
C LYS A 305 26.79 6.25 -10.72
N LEU A 306 26.23 6.75 -9.62
CA LEU A 306 24.78 6.84 -9.44
C LEU A 306 24.19 7.82 -10.49
N PRO A 307 23.22 7.40 -11.32
CA PRO A 307 22.58 8.29 -12.28
C PRO A 307 21.96 9.53 -11.60
N GLU A 308 22.11 10.70 -12.21
CA GLU A 308 21.65 11.98 -11.65
C GLU A 308 20.16 11.99 -11.30
N LYS A 309 19.34 11.35 -12.14
CA LYS A 309 17.89 11.20 -11.88
C LYS A 309 17.61 10.47 -10.57
N LEU A 310 18.33 9.38 -10.30
CA LEU A 310 18.16 8.59 -9.09
C LEU A 310 18.72 9.31 -7.86
N LEU A 311 19.83 10.05 -8.02
CA LEU A 311 20.36 10.92 -6.97
C LEU A 311 19.40 12.05 -6.62
N ALA A 312 18.75 12.66 -7.62
CA ALA A 312 17.72 13.68 -7.39
C ALA A 312 16.53 13.08 -6.61
N GLU A 313 16.10 11.87 -6.96
CA GLU A 313 15.02 11.17 -6.28
C GLU A 313 15.32 10.86 -4.80
N LEU A 314 16.54 10.40 -4.50
CA LEU A 314 17.02 10.22 -3.12
C LEU A 314 17.04 11.56 -2.36
N ASN A 315 17.55 12.63 -2.99
CA ASN A 315 17.57 13.96 -2.38
C ASN A 315 16.16 14.48 -2.05
N ASP A 316 15.21 14.30 -2.96
CA ASP A 316 13.81 14.69 -2.74
C ASP A 316 13.18 13.86 -1.61
N CYS A 317 13.49 12.57 -1.54
CA CYS A 317 13.02 11.68 -0.46
C CYS A 317 13.58 12.14 0.89
N TYR A 318 14.89 12.34 0.97
CA TYR A 318 15.58 12.76 2.19
C TYR A 318 15.05 14.11 2.70
N ARG A 319 14.84 15.09 1.81
CA ARG A 319 14.22 16.38 2.18
C ARG A 319 12.80 16.23 2.68
N ALA A 320 12.01 15.32 2.12
CA ALA A 320 10.64 15.08 2.55
C ALA A 320 10.61 14.43 3.95
N VAL A 321 11.44 13.41 4.18
CA VAL A 321 11.59 12.72 5.47
C VAL A 321 12.01 13.69 6.58
N LEU A 322 12.97 14.59 6.30
CA LEU A 322 13.44 15.59 7.27
C LEU A 322 12.42 16.70 7.60
N ARG A 323 11.24 16.73 6.99
CA ARG A 323 10.14 17.58 7.46
C ARG A 323 9.48 17.04 8.72
N HIS A 324 9.69 15.76 9.02
CA HIS A 324 9.15 15.16 10.24
C HIS A 324 9.86 15.73 11.47
N PRO A 325 9.14 16.27 12.47
CA PRO A 325 9.73 17.05 13.56
C PRO A 325 10.63 16.25 14.51
N SER A 326 10.47 14.92 14.57
CA SER A 326 11.34 14.05 15.38
C SER A 326 12.67 13.71 14.71
N LEU A 327 12.80 13.92 13.40
CA LEU A 327 13.96 13.49 12.62
C LEU A 327 15.01 14.59 12.53
N LYS A 328 16.28 14.18 12.61
CA LYS A 328 17.43 15.06 12.53
C LYS A 328 18.19 14.82 11.23
N PRO A 329 18.74 15.86 10.59
CA PRO A 329 19.68 15.68 9.49
C PRO A 329 20.89 14.84 9.92
N LEU A 330 21.42 14.04 8.99
CA LEU A 330 22.65 13.28 9.17
C LEU A 330 23.76 14.19 9.71
N ALA A 331 24.34 13.81 10.85
CA ALA A 331 25.42 14.57 11.46
C ALA A 331 26.70 14.52 10.59
N PRO A 332 27.46 15.63 10.51
CA PRO A 332 28.79 15.60 9.89
C PRO A 332 29.74 14.75 10.74
N GLY A 333 30.48 13.85 10.12
CA GLY A 333 31.39 12.94 10.82
C GLY A 333 32.20 12.06 9.87
N PRO A 334 33.36 11.55 10.31
CA PRO A 334 34.36 10.95 9.42
C PRO A 334 33.96 9.60 8.84
N VAL A 335 33.13 8.80 9.54
CA VAL A 335 32.62 7.51 9.03
C VAL A 335 31.26 7.21 9.67
N ILE A 336 30.23 6.99 8.84
CA ILE A 336 28.97 6.37 9.27
C ILE A 336 28.78 5.19 8.33
N ASN A 337 28.67 3.97 8.87
CA ASN A 337 28.37 2.79 8.05
C ASN A 337 26.87 2.79 7.71
N LEU A 338 26.52 2.27 6.52
CA LEU A 338 25.14 1.93 6.20
C LEU A 338 24.63 0.96 7.28
N LYS A 339 23.43 1.23 7.79
CA LYS A 339 22.84 0.45 8.88
C LYS A 339 21.77 -0.46 8.30
N PHE A 340 22.05 -1.76 8.31
CA PHE A 340 21.03 -2.79 8.09
C PHE A 340 20.09 -2.84 9.29
N LYS A 341 18.95 -3.55 9.19
CA LYS A 341 18.02 -3.71 10.31
C LYS A 341 17.80 -5.17 10.63
N SER A 342 17.88 -5.51 11.92
CA SER A 342 17.44 -6.82 12.40
C SER A 342 15.93 -7.01 12.16
N PRO A 343 15.40 -8.24 12.27
CA PRO A 343 13.95 -8.47 12.28
C PRO A 343 13.19 -7.69 13.36
N SER A 344 13.87 -7.30 14.45
CA SER A 344 13.33 -6.46 15.52
C SER A 344 13.49 -4.96 15.27
N GLY A 345 14.00 -4.56 14.10
CA GLY A 345 14.20 -3.17 13.69
C GLY A 345 15.46 -2.50 14.25
N GLN A 346 16.29 -3.24 14.99
CA GLN A 346 17.53 -2.73 15.56
C GLN A 346 18.56 -2.45 14.45
N PRO A 347 19.25 -1.31 14.49
CA PRO A 347 20.27 -1.00 13.49
C PRO A 347 21.51 -1.88 13.67
N ILE A 348 21.91 -2.56 12.61
CA ILE A 348 23.14 -3.34 12.54
C ILE A 348 24.18 -2.53 11.78
N SER A 349 25.17 -2.01 12.50
CA SER A 349 26.26 -1.21 11.92
C SER A 349 27.48 -2.09 11.65
N ALA A 350 27.53 -2.67 10.46
CA ALA A 350 28.65 -3.51 10.05
C ALA A 350 28.87 -3.43 8.54
N ALA A 351 30.14 -3.43 8.12
CA ALA A 351 30.48 -3.51 6.71
C ALA A 351 30.34 -4.95 6.21
N LYS A 352 30.16 -5.10 4.89
CA LYS A 352 30.04 -6.40 4.22
C LYS A 352 31.20 -7.33 4.63
N GLY A 353 30.87 -8.53 5.08
CA GLY A 353 31.86 -9.56 5.44
C GLY A 353 32.77 -9.26 6.62
N THR A 354 32.36 -8.37 7.55
CA THR A 354 33.19 -8.02 8.71
C THR A 354 32.82 -8.74 9.99
N LEU A 355 31.58 -9.24 10.11
CA LEU A 355 31.11 -9.89 11.33
C LEU A 355 31.54 -11.34 11.41
N ASN A 356 31.77 -11.81 12.65
CA ASN A 356 31.75 -13.23 12.95
C ASN A 356 30.33 -13.68 13.33
N VAL A 357 30.10 -14.99 13.41
CA VAL A 357 28.77 -15.58 13.66
C VAL A 357 28.21 -15.16 15.02
N VAL A 358 29.03 -15.14 16.07
CA VAL A 358 28.61 -14.77 17.43
C VAL A 358 28.26 -13.28 17.51
N ASP A 359 29.04 -12.41 16.85
CA ASP A 359 28.74 -10.97 16.78
C ASP A 359 27.40 -10.71 16.08
N LEU A 360 27.08 -11.47 15.03
CA LEU A 360 25.79 -11.38 14.36
C LEU A 360 24.64 -11.74 15.31
N ALA A 361 24.78 -12.82 16.11
CA ALA A 361 23.75 -13.19 17.09
C ALA A 361 23.49 -12.09 18.14
N GLN A 362 24.52 -11.36 18.55
CA GLN A 362 24.35 -10.23 19.48
C GLN A 362 23.53 -9.09 18.85
N GLN A 363 23.73 -8.83 17.56
CA GLN A 363 22.98 -7.82 16.79
C GLN A 363 21.53 -8.26 16.50
N LEU A 364 21.27 -9.56 16.50
CA LEU A 364 19.95 -10.16 16.29
C LEU A 364 19.15 -10.37 17.58
N ALA A 365 19.77 -10.17 18.76
CA ALA A 365 19.11 -10.38 20.03
C ALA A 365 17.86 -9.49 20.18
N GLU A 366 16.80 -10.05 20.76
CA GLU A 366 15.59 -9.30 21.02
C GLU A 366 15.87 -8.15 22.00
N PRO A 367 15.45 -6.91 21.67
CA PRO A 367 15.56 -5.82 22.61
C PRO A 367 14.60 -6.03 23.80
N PRO A 368 14.91 -5.46 24.99
CA PRO A 368 14.03 -5.52 26.16
C PRO A 368 12.61 -4.99 25.92
N GLU A 369 12.46 -4.02 25.00
CA GLU A 369 11.18 -3.58 24.46
C GLU A 369 11.13 -3.89 22.96
N TRP A 370 10.55 -5.04 22.60
CA TRP A 370 10.31 -5.39 21.21
C TRP A 370 8.93 -4.94 20.76
N ILE A 371 8.88 -3.87 19.97
CA ILE A 371 7.67 -3.48 19.23
C ILE A 371 7.58 -4.40 18.00
N ALA A 372 6.67 -5.37 18.02
CA ALA A 372 6.49 -6.31 16.92
C ALA A 372 5.75 -5.68 15.74
N GLU A 373 4.81 -4.78 16.02
CA GLU A 373 4.01 -4.09 15.02
C GLU A 373 3.82 -2.64 15.45
N ILE A 374 3.96 -1.74 14.48
CA ILE A 374 3.65 -0.32 14.61
C ILE A 374 2.85 0.09 13.39
N GLN A 375 1.84 0.91 13.60
CA GLN A 375 1.11 1.50 12.50
C GLN A 375 0.63 2.89 12.89
N THR A 376 0.74 3.82 11.95
CA THR A 376 0.40 5.24 12.15
C THR A 376 -0.60 5.67 11.09
N GLY A 377 -1.71 6.26 11.51
CA GLY A 377 -2.69 6.88 10.61
C GLY A 377 -3.27 8.14 11.23
N GLU A 378 -4.43 8.58 10.73
CA GLU A 378 -5.07 9.79 11.20
C GLU A 378 -6.35 9.51 12.02
N ALA A 379 -6.80 10.52 12.75
CA ALA A 379 -8.10 10.51 13.41
C ALA A 379 -8.74 11.90 13.38
N ALA A 380 -10.06 11.91 13.27
CA ALA A 380 -10.88 13.11 13.38
C ALA A 380 -11.21 13.39 14.85
N VAL A 381 -10.93 14.60 15.32
CA VAL A 381 -11.38 15.08 16.62
C VAL A 381 -12.87 15.36 16.52
N VAL A 382 -13.69 14.67 17.32
CA VAL A 382 -15.17 14.76 17.28
C VAL A 382 -15.77 15.32 18.57
N GLY A 383 -14.95 15.47 19.60
CA GLY A 383 -15.31 16.08 20.87
C GLY A 383 -14.08 16.33 21.72
N ASP A 384 -14.27 16.84 22.94
CA ASP A 384 -13.17 17.10 23.88
C ASP A 384 -12.46 15.79 24.27
N GLY A 385 -11.22 15.64 23.80
CA GLY A 385 -10.41 14.42 23.95
C GLY A 385 -10.98 13.18 23.26
N LEU A 386 -11.97 13.31 22.36
CA LEU A 386 -12.59 12.17 21.66
C LEU A 386 -12.22 12.18 20.17
N LEU A 387 -11.75 11.02 19.70
CA LEU A 387 -11.18 10.85 18.37
C LEU A 387 -11.89 9.71 17.64
N LEU A 388 -12.43 9.98 16.46
CA LEU A 388 -12.99 8.98 15.57
C LEU A 388 -11.95 8.59 14.52
N THR A 389 -11.77 7.29 14.32
CA THR A 389 -10.81 6.76 13.36
C THR A 389 -11.26 5.44 12.75
N THR A 390 -10.62 5.03 11.66
CA THR A 390 -10.81 3.71 11.03
C THR A 390 -9.75 2.70 11.47
N LEU A 391 -8.91 3.09 12.43
CA LEU A 391 -7.82 2.30 12.96
C LEU A 391 -8.31 1.23 13.98
N PRO A 392 -8.10 -0.07 13.71
CA PRO A 392 -7.69 -1.04 14.72
C PRO A 392 -6.30 -1.58 14.36
N LEU A 393 -5.39 -0.67 14.06
CA LEU A 393 -4.30 -1.00 13.15
C LEU A 393 -3.36 -2.09 13.63
N VAL A 394 -3.25 -2.26 14.94
CA VAL A 394 -2.56 -3.40 15.50
C VAL A 394 -3.55 -4.16 16.34
N ARG A 395 -3.90 -5.38 15.91
CA ARG A 395 -4.70 -6.30 16.72
C ARG A 395 -3.95 -6.50 18.04
N GLU A 396 -4.62 -6.26 19.17
CA GLU A 396 -3.98 -6.28 20.50
C GLU A 396 -2.88 -5.21 20.66
N ALA A 397 -3.08 -4.03 20.08
CA ALA A 397 -2.24 -2.86 20.39
C ALA A 397 -2.09 -2.75 21.91
N THR A 398 -0.86 -2.64 22.38
CA THR A 398 -0.50 -2.50 23.79
C THR A 398 -0.35 -1.03 24.18
N GLU A 399 -0.21 -0.15 23.18
CA GLU A 399 -0.03 1.28 23.33
C GLU A 399 -0.69 2.00 22.15
N ILE A 400 -1.49 3.03 22.45
CA ILE A 400 -2.09 3.93 21.45
C ILE A 400 -1.63 5.34 21.81
N LEU A 401 -0.94 5.99 20.89
CA LEU A 401 -0.35 7.31 21.07
C LEU A 401 -0.94 8.30 20.07
N VAL A 402 -1.18 9.52 20.52
CA VAL A 402 -1.69 10.62 19.71
C VAL A 402 -0.66 11.73 19.73
N ALA A 403 -0.25 12.20 18.56
CA ALA A 403 0.61 13.37 18.45
C ALA A 403 -0.16 14.63 18.85
N ASP A 404 0.36 15.40 19.80
CA ASP A 404 -0.25 16.67 20.21
C ASP A 404 0.00 17.74 19.14
N PRO A 405 -1.03 18.25 18.44
CA PRO A 405 -0.85 19.22 17.38
C PRO A 405 -0.34 20.57 17.89
N THR A 406 -0.47 20.85 19.19
CA THR A 406 -0.04 22.12 19.81
C THR A 406 1.40 22.09 20.33
N ALA A 407 2.00 20.89 20.44
CA ALA A 407 3.32 20.70 21.01
C ALA A 407 4.10 19.64 20.21
N PRO A 408 4.88 20.06 19.18
CA PRO A 408 5.65 19.15 18.35
C PRO A 408 6.54 18.20 19.17
N GLY A 409 6.41 16.90 18.92
CA GLY A 409 7.16 15.85 19.63
C GLY A 409 6.53 15.36 20.93
N ARG A 410 5.48 16.02 21.44
CA ARG A 410 4.68 15.50 22.56
C ARG A 410 3.70 14.46 22.05
N GLN A 411 3.69 13.29 22.69
CA GLN A 411 2.72 12.23 22.44
C GLN A 411 1.87 12.03 23.69
N LEU A 412 0.57 11.82 23.50
CA LEU A 412 -0.42 11.57 24.54
C LEU A 412 -0.94 10.14 24.42
N ALA A 413 -1.13 9.46 25.54
CA ALA A 413 -1.74 8.14 25.53
C ALA A 413 -3.25 8.23 25.28
N ALA A 414 -3.76 7.32 24.46
CA ALA A 414 -5.18 7.16 24.22
C ALA A 414 -5.63 5.72 24.52
N ARG A 415 -6.94 5.55 24.70
CA ARG A 415 -7.58 4.24 24.89
C ARG A 415 -8.84 4.14 24.03
N GLU A 416 -9.14 2.93 23.58
CA GLU A 416 -10.42 2.65 22.91
C GLU A 416 -11.56 2.73 23.93
N VAL A 417 -12.63 3.45 23.59
CA VAL A 417 -13.84 3.54 24.42
C VAL A 417 -15.05 2.89 23.78
N ALA A 418 -15.09 2.82 22.45
CA ALA A 418 -16.13 2.12 21.71
C ALA A 418 -15.63 1.78 20.30
N SER A 419 -16.19 0.72 19.70
CA SER A 419 -15.92 0.36 18.32
C SER A 419 -17.12 -0.34 17.68
N SER A 420 -17.22 -0.22 16.36
CA SER A 420 -18.21 -0.92 15.55
C SER A 420 -17.52 -2.03 14.78
N GLY A 421 -17.67 -3.26 15.29
CA GLY A 421 -16.95 -4.45 14.83
C GLY A 421 -17.13 -4.75 13.34
N ASP A 422 -18.26 -4.37 12.75
CA ASP A 422 -18.58 -4.63 11.33
C ASP A 422 -18.24 -3.46 10.40
N SER A 423 -18.16 -2.21 10.91
CA SER A 423 -17.85 -1.04 10.09
C SER A 423 -16.36 -0.69 10.06
N GLY A 424 -15.60 -1.14 11.06
CA GLY A 424 -14.19 -0.77 11.20
C GLY A 424 -13.96 0.64 11.76
N LEU A 425 -14.97 1.21 12.43
CA LEU A 425 -14.87 2.49 13.14
C LEU A 425 -14.53 2.30 14.61
N PHE A 426 -13.62 3.14 15.10
CA PHE A 426 -13.11 3.15 16.47
C PHE A 426 -13.23 4.55 17.04
N LEU A 427 -13.67 4.63 18.29
CA LEU A 427 -13.74 5.84 19.08
C LEU A 427 -12.71 5.74 20.20
N LEU A 428 -11.76 6.67 20.21
CA LEU A 428 -10.68 6.73 21.19
C LEU A 428 -10.89 7.92 22.14
N ARG A 429 -10.42 7.76 23.38
CA ARG A 429 -10.29 8.81 24.38
C ARG A 429 -8.82 9.14 24.60
N CYS A 430 -8.47 10.41 24.43
CA CYS A 430 -7.14 10.96 24.64
C CYS A 430 -7.22 12.14 25.62
N ASP A 431 -6.96 11.89 26.90
CA ASP A 431 -7.10 12.90 27.94
C ASP A 431 -5.97 13.94 27.84
N GLY A 432 -6.33 15.22 27.95
CA GLY A 432 -5.38 16.34 27.87
C GLY A 432 -5.00 16.77 26.45
N LEU A 433 -5.65 16.21 25.42
CA LEU A 433 -5.52 16.68 24.04
C LEU A 433 -6.21 18.04 23.88
N ILE A 434 -5.46 19.02 23.38
CA ILE A 434 -5.99 20.35 23.06
C ILE A 434 -6.14 20.44 21.54
N ALA A 435 -7.33 20.08 21.03
CA ALA A 435 -7.65 20.15 19.61
C ALA A 435 -9.11 20.55 19.41
N LYS A 436 -9.42 21.19 18.27
CA LYS A 436 -10.78 21.67 17.99
C LYS A 436 -11.59 20.56 17.30
N PRO A 437 -12.78 20.19 17.80
CA PRO A 437 -13.58 19.15 17.17
C PRO A 437 -14.18 19.60 15.85
N LEU A 438 -14.30 18.65 14.91
CA LEU A 438 -15.03 18.78 13.67
C LEU A 438 -16.53 18.63 13.92
N PRO A 439 -17.37 19.51 13.35
CA PRO A 439 -18.82 19.31 13.37
C PRO A 439 -19.17 18.04 12.59
N VAL A 440 -19.93 17.13 13.20
CA VAL A 440 -20.27 15.82 12.60
C VAL A 440 -21.58 15.93 11.82
N ALA A 441 -21.59 15.55 10.54
CA ALA A 441 -22.80 15.58 9.72
C ALA A 441 -23.79 14.48 10.13
N ALA A 442 -25.09 14.76 9.95
CA ALA A 442 -26.14 13.78 10.27
C ALA A 442 -26.09 12.53 9.39
N GLN A 443 -25.64 12.69 8.14
CA GLN A 443 -25.60 11.62 7.15
C GLN A 443 -24.31 11.67 6.33
N GLY A 444 -23.90 10.51 5.83
CA GLY A 444 -22.80 10.39 4.87
C GLY A 444 -23.13 11.01 3.51
N PRO A 445 -22.11 11.23 2.66
CA PRO A 445 -22.30 11.96 1.41
C PRO A 445 -23.03 11.11 0.37
N VAL A 446 -23.64 11.78 -0.60
CA VAL A 446 -24.33 11.13 -1.74
C VAL A 446 -23.47 11.20 -3.00
N ALA A 447 -23.80 10.41 -4.02
CA ALA A 447 -23.10 10.47 -5.30
C ALA A 447 -23.16 11.88 -5.91
N GLY A 448 -22.03 12.36 -6.42
CA GLY A 448 -21.86 13.71 -6.95
C GLY A 448 -21.46 14.76 -5.91
N THR A 449 -21.55 14.47 -4.60
CA THR A 449 -21.07 15.38 -3.56
C THR A 449 -19.57 15.63 -3.73
N GLU A 450 -19.19 16.92 -3.72
CA GLU A 450 -17.80 17.35 -3.64
C GLU A 450 -17.33 17.28 -2.18
N VAL A 451 -16.12 16.77 -1.95
CA VAL A 451 -15.54 16.59 -0.62
C VAL A 451 -14.09 17.08 -0.58
N SER A 452 -13.65 17.47 0.61
CA SER A 452 -12.23 17.64 0.95
C SER A 452 -11.80 16.46 1.81
N ILE A 453 -10.73 15.79 1.41
CA ILE A 453 -10.15 14.67 2.14
C ILE A 453 -8.84 15.14 2.73
N TRP A 454 -8.73 15.12 4.05
CA TRP A 454 -7.46 15.39 4.70
C TRP A 454 -6.62 14.13 4.74
N GLY A 455 -5.54 14.11 3.96
CA GLY A 455 -4.67 12.95 3.87
C GLY A 455 -3.44 13.24 3.02
N GLN A 456 -2.56 12.27 2.89
CA GLN A 456 -1.38 12.41 2.04
C GLN A 456 -1.80 12.33 0.56
N PRO A 457 -1.47 13.30 -0.29
CA PRO A 457 -1.78 13.24 -1.72
C PRO A 457 -0.96 12.18 -2.46
N ALA A 458 -1.58 11.54 -3.45
CA ALA A 458 -0.95 10.57 -4.33
C ALA A 458 -0.46 11.19 -5.66
N ASP A 459 0.26 12.30 -5.62
CA ASP A 459 0.78 13.04 -6.78
C ASP A 459 1.98 12.35 -7.47
N GLY A 460 1.93 11.03 -7.61
CA GLY A 460 2.93 10.20 -8.29
C GLY A 460 4.19 9.93 -7.47
N ARG A 461 4.34 10.55 -6.29
CA ARG A 461 5.36 10.16 -5.31
C ARG A 461 4.80 9.84 -3.93
N GLY A 462 3.55 10.20 -3.60
CA GLY A 462 3.00 9.92 -2.27
C GLY A 462 3.79 10.58 -1.14
N ARG A 463 4.45 11.73 -1.42
CA ARG A 463 5.40 12.38 -0.50
C ARG A 463 4.84 13.69 0.02
N GLY A 464 4.78 13.83 1.34
CA GLY A 464 4.54 15.11 2.01
C GLY A 464 3.61 15.00 3.22
N PRO A 465 3.45 16.08 3.98
CA PRO A 465 2.47 16.12 5.07
C PRO A 465 1.05 15.95 4.51
N ALA A 466 0.15 15.46 5.35
CA ALA A 466 -1.27 15.47 5.04
C ALA A 466 -1.71 16.89 4.68
N ARG A 467 -2.53 17.01 3.64
CA ARG A 467 -3.09 18.27 3.16
C ARG A 467 -4.47 18.02 2.55
N PRO A 468 -5.27 19.06 2.27
CA PRO A 468 -6.55 18.88 1.60
C PRO A 468 -6.38 18.29 0.20
N VAL A 469 -7.08 17.19 -0.07
CA VAL A 469 -7.20 16.56 -1.39
C VAL A 469 -8.66 16.66 -1.81
N ARG A 470 -8.91 17.28 -2.96
CA ARG A 470 -10.27 17.36 -3.50
C ARG A 470 -10.73 16.01 -4.02
N GLY A 471 -11.97 15.69 -3.73
CA GLY A 471 -12.63 14.50 -4.23
C GLY A 471 -14.06 14.77 -4.66
N ARG A 472 -14.57 13.89 -5.52
CA ARG A 472 -15.99 13.78 -5.82
C ARG A 472 -16.47 12.37 -5.49
N VAL A 473 -17.57 12.25 -4.78
CA VAL A 473 -18.21 10.96 -4.50
C VAL A 473 -18.80 10.41 -5.80
N VAL A 474 -18.41 9.19 -6.17
CA VAL A 474 -18.78 8.57 -7.46
C VAL A 474 -19.94 7.60 -7.28
N ALA A 475 -19.91 6.79 -6.24
CA ALA A 475 -20.92 5.78 -6.01
C ALA A 475 -21.01 5.42 -4.52
N ALA A 476 -22.22 5.06 -4.10
CA ALA A 476 -22.44 4.16 -2.97
C ALA A 476 -22.77 2.80 -3.59
N VAL A 477 -22.02 1.74 -3.26
CA VAL A 477 -22.27 0.41 -3.85
C VAL A 477 -23.35 -0.29 -3.04
N PRO A 478 -24.52 -0.61 -3.64
CA PRO A 478 -25.51 -1.45 -2.98
C PRO A 478 -24.91 -2.85 -2.74
N GLY A 479 -24.96 -3.34 -1.51
CA GLY A 479 -24.45 -4.68 -1.14
C GLY A 479 -22.96 -4.75 -0.76
N ALA A 480 -22.23 -3.63 -0.74
CA ALA A 480 -20.86 -3.55 -0.17
C ALA A 480 -20.83 -3.45 1.37
N GLY A 481 -21.92 -3.86 2.03
CA GLY A 481 -22.24 -3.46 3.39
C GLY A 481 -22.78 -2.01 3.47
N PRO A 482 -23.55 -1.66 4.53
CA PRO A 482 -24.27 -0.38 4.63
C PRO A 482 -23.40 0.88 4.84
N ALA A 483 -22.07 0.75 4.91
CA ALA A 483 -21.20 1.74 5.56
C ALA A 483 -20.17 2.46 4.68
N VAL A 484 -20.04 2.17 3.37
CA VAL A 484 -18.94 2.71 2.53
C VAL A 484 -19.40 3.58 1.36
N PHE A 485 -18.57 4.52 0.95
CA PHE A 485 -18.73 5.27 -0.31
C PHE A 485 -17.40 5.39 -1.07
N PHE A 486 -17.47 5.58 -2.38
CA PHE A 486 -16.30 5.75 -3.24
C PHE A 486 -16.14 7.19 -3.69
N HIS A 487 -14.90 7.66 -3.74
CA HIS A 487 -14.58 9.01 -4.21
C HIS A 487 -13.39 9.00 -5.17
N ARG A 488 -13.34 10.03 -6.03
CA ARG A 488 -12.20 10.35 -6.89
C ARG A 488 -11.34 11.42 -6.25
N GLY A 489 -10.63 11.04 -5.20
CA GLY A 489 -9.62 11.87 -4.55
C GLY A 489 -8.30 11.12 -4.60
N ALA A 490 -7.23 11.79 -5.05
CA ALA A 490 -5.93 11.17 -5.18
C ALA A 490 -5.17 11.20 -3.85
N VAL A 491 -5.54 10.30 -2.95
CA VAL A 491 -4.92 10.12 -1.62
C VAL A 491 -4.03 8.89 -1.64
N ALA A 492 -2.87 8.98 -0.99
CA ALA A 492 -1.92 7.89 -0.85
C ALA A 492 -2.53 6.77 -0.01
N ARG A 493 -2.10 5.54 -0.29
CA ARG A 493 -2.58 4.39 0.47
C ARG A 493 -1.99 4.42 1.86
N GLY A 494 -2.82 4.09 2.83
CA GLY A 494 -2.40 4.01 4.20
C GLY A 494 -3.45 3.31 5.06
N PRO A 495 -3.21 3.31 6.38
CA PRO A 495 -4.20 2.83 7.34
C PRO A 495 -5.52 3.61 7.38
N GLY A 496 -5.51 4.81 6.83
CA GLY A 496 -6.66 5.70 6.80
C GLY A 496 -6.95 6.40 8.12
N GLY A 497 -8.19 6.85 8.25
CA GLY A 497 -8.68 7.63 9.38
C GLY A 497 -8.66 9.14 9.15
N GLY A 498 -8.15 9.60 8.00
CA GLY A 498 -8.19 11.00 7.61
C GLY A 498 -9.63 11.50 7.43
N PRO A 499 -10.02 12.68 7.97
CA PRO A 499 -11.38 13.18 7.82
C PRO A 499 -11.72 13.55 6.38
N ILE A 500 -12.93 13.15 5.99
CA ILE A 500 -13.58 13.57 4.74
C ILE A 500 -14.68 14.55 5.11
N VAL A 501 -14.54 15.80 4.67
CA VAL A 501 -15.47 16.89 4.99
C VAL A 501 -16.22 17.40 3.76
N ASP A 502 -17.44 17.87 3.97
CA ASP A 502 -18.21 18.61 2.96
C ASP A 502 -17.72 20.07 2.83
N ARG A 503 -18.35 20.84 1.93
CA ARG A 503 -18.04 22.27 1.74
C ARG A 503 -18.28 23.15 2.96
N ASN A 504 -19.10 22.70 3.91
CA ASN A 504 -19.36 23.44 5.14
C ASN A 504 -18.33 23.11 6.23
N GLY A 505 -17.41 22.17 5.96
CA GLY A 505 -16.45 21.66 6.95
C GLY A 505 -17.05 20.60 7.88
N HIS A 506 -18.23 20.07 7.56
CA HIS A 506 -18.82 18.99 8.35
C HIS A 506 -18.18 17.66 7.98
N LEU A 507 -17.82 16.87 9.00
CA LEU A 507 -17.32 15.51 8.84
C LEU A 507 -18.44 14.63 8.27
N VAL A 508 -18.25 14.15 7.04
CA VAL A 508 -19.20 13.28 6.31
C VAL A 508 -18.68 11.84 6.19
N GLY A 509 -17.41 11.60 6.48
CA GLY A 509 -16.83 10.28 6.56
C GLY A 509 -15.36 10.30 6.96
N LEU A 510 -14.76 9.12 7.01
CA LEU A 510 -13.32 8.93 7.22
C LEU A 510 -12.73 8.15 6.06
N GLU A 511 -11.49 8.46 5.67
CA GLU A 511 -10.73 7.67 4.70
C GLU A 511 -10.60 6.23 5.24
N ALA A 512 -11.02 5.27 4.42
CA ALA A 512 -11.00 3.87 4.80
C ALA A 512 -9.69 3.22 4.34
N PRO A 513 -9.12 2.29 5.13
CA PRO A 513 -7.90 1.60 4.76
C PRO A 513 -8.06 0.93 3.40
N LEU A 514 -7.27 1.38 2.44
CA LEU A 514 -7.28 0.86 1.09
C LEU A 514 -6.41 -0.40 1.00
N PRO A 515 -6.95 -1.51 0.46
CA PRO A 515 -6.14 -2.68 0.18
C PRO A 515 -5.14 -2.39 -0.95
N ARG A 516 -4.33 -3.40 -1.29
CA ARG A 516 -3.55 -3.35 -2.52
C ARG A 516 -4.51 -3.21 -3.71
N THR A 517 -4.31 -2.19 -4.54
CA THR A 517 -5.18 -1.83 -5.68
C THR A 517 -4.36 -1.30 -6.86
N ASP A 518 -3.17 -1.88 -7.11
CA ASP A 518 -2.23 -1.40 -8.13
C ASP A 518 -2.89 -1.27 -9.51
N ALA A 519 -3.88 -2.12 -9.80
CA ALA A 519 -4.69 -2.07 -11.01
C ALA A 519 -5.43 -0.73 -11.21
N LEU A 520 -5.86 -0.10 -10.12
CA LEU A 520 -6.68 1.12 -10.13
C LEU A 520 -5.84 2.39 -9.87
N GLY A 521 -4.55 2.21 -9.55
CA GLY A 521 -3.64 3.28 -9.20
C GLY A 521 -4.04 3.97 -7.89
N HIS A 522 -3.95 5.30 -7.88
CA HIS A 522 -4.21 6.15 -6.72
C HIS A 522 -5.26 7.24 -6.99
N THR A 523 -6.09 7.07 -8.02
CA THR A 523 -7.08 8.10 -8.42
C THR A 523 -8.44 7.92 -7.74
N HIS A 524 -8.62 6.78 -7.06
CA HIS A 524 -9.84 6.39 -6.39
C HIS A 524 -9.53 6.02 -4.95
N GLY A 525 -10.44 6.42 -4.06
CA GLY A 525 -10.40 6.08 -2.64
C GLY A 525 -11.77 5.64 -2.14
N MET A 526 -11.78 5.19 -0.90
CA MET A 526 -12.96 4.68 -0.21
C MET A 526 -13.09 5.43 1.12
N GLY A 527 -14.32 5.82 1.45
CA GLY A 527 -14.64 6.44 2.73
C GLY A 527 -15.63 5.59 3.51
N LEU A 528 -15.43 5.50 4.83
CA LEU A 528 -16.45 5.04 5.77
C LEU A 528 -17.45 6.17 6.00
N ARG A 529 -18.75 5.86 5.91
CA ARG A 529 -19.85 6.80 6.10
C ARG A 529 -19.95 7.22 7.55
N ILE A 530 -20.18 8.51 7.79
CA ILE A 530 -20.33 9.02 9.16
C ILE A 530 -21.59 8.52 9.86
N ASP A 531 -22.59 8.03 9.12
CA ASP A 531 -23.84 7.48 9.68
C ASP A 531 -23.57 6.40 10.74
N GLU A 532 -22.54 5.57 10.50
CA GLU A 532 -22.15 4.45 11.33
C GLU A 532 -21.48 4.86 12.65
N ALA A 533 -21.00 6.11 12.75
CA ALA A 533 -20.38 6.62 13.96
C ALA A 533 -21.42 7.07 15.00
N TRP A 534 -22.63 7.44 14.59
CA TRP A 534 -23.64 8.02 15.48
C TRP A 534 -24.02 7.16 16.69
N PRO A 535 -24.15 5.82 16.59
CA PRO A 535 -24.35 4.97 17.76
C PRO A 535 -23.22 5.11 18.78
N LEU A 536 -21.96 5.06 18.33
CA LEU A 536 -20.77 5.20 19.18
C LEU A 536 -20.71 6.60 19.82
N LEU A 537 -21.01 7.63 19.02
CA LEU A 537 -20.99 9.02 19.48
C LEU A 537 -22.07 9.30 20.51
N ARG A 538 -23.31 8.82 20.33
CA ARG A 538 -24.40 9.05 21.29
C ARG A 538 -24.17 8.34 22.62
N GLU A 539 -23.48 7.20 22.59
CA GLU A 539 -23.11 6.48 23.81
C GLU A 539 -22.12 7.29 24.66
N GLN A 540 -21.11 7.91 24.03
CA GLN A 540 -20.05 8.64 24.74
C GLN A 540 -20.33 10.15 24.88
N LEU A 541 -21.20 10.71 24.06
CA LEU A 541 -21.61 12.12 24.03
C LEU A 541 -23.15 12.22 23.88
N PRO A 542 -23.93 12.03 24.95
CA PRO A 542 -25.40 11.98 24.87
C PRO A 542 -26.04 13.25 24.30
N ASP A 543 -25.44 14.40 24.56
CA ASP A 543 -25.93 15.71 24.14
C ASP A 543 -25.42 16.14 22.75
N THR A 544 -24.67 15.28 22.05
CA THR A 544 -24.12 15.63 20.73
C THR A 544 -25.22 15.71 19.67
N THR A 545 -25.24 16.83 18.95
CA THR A 545 -26.20 17.07 17.86
C THR A 545 -25.48 17.12 16.53
N ALA A 546 -26.13 16.58 15.49
CA ALA A 546 -25.60 16.68 14.14
C ALA A 546 -25.51 18.13 13.66
N ALA A 547 -24.45 18.42 12.90
CA ALA A 547 -24.28 19.68 12.22
C ALA A 547 -25.37 19.86 11.15
N SER A 548 -26.03 21.01 11.16
CA SER A 548 -27.10 21.32 10.21
C SER A 548 -26.52 21.88 8.91
N ALA A 549 -26.89 21.28 7.77
CA ALA A 549 -26.54 21.77 6.43
C ALA A 549 -27.41 22.97 5.97
N GLY A 550 -27.76 23.87 6.89
CA GLY A 550 -28.63 25.01 6.58
C GLY A 550 -27.90 26.08 5.76
N GLY A 551 -28.36 26.31 4.53
CA GLY A 551 -27.85 27.37 3.64
C GLY A 551 -27.18 26.85 2.37
N GLN A 552 -26.80 27.79 1.49
CA GLN A 552 -26.05 27.45 0.29
C GLN A 552 -24.58 27.18 0.68
N PRO A 553 -23.97 26.06 0.26
CA PRO A 553 -22.61 25.73 0.66
C PRO A 553 -21.63 26.81 0.18
N PRO A 554 -20.56 27.09 0.96
CA PRO A 554 -19.53 28.04 0.57
C PRO A 554 -18.95 27.78 -0.82
N ALA A 555 -18.64 28.87 -1.52
CA ALA A 555 -18.01 28.80 -2.84
C ALA A 555 -16.55 28.32 -2.74
N ASP A 556 -15.81 28.81 -1.74
CA ASP A 556 -14.45 28.38 -1.42
C ASP A 556 -14.41 27.23 -0.39
N TRP A 557 -13.24 26.63 -0.25
CA TRP A 557 -12.97 25.53 0.67
C TRP A 557 -12.12 25.93 1.88
N ALA A 558 -11.67 27.19 1.97
CA ALA A 558 -10.65 27.60 2.92
C ALA A 558 -11.08 27.36 4.37
N VAL A 559 -12.37 27.61 4.68
CA VAL A 559 -12.94 27.35 6.00
C VAL A 559 -12.99 25.85 6.29
N ALA A 560 -13.47 25.05 5.35
CA ALA A 560 -13.58 23.61 5.51
C ALA A 560 -12.21 22.94 5.68
N ASP A 561 -11.22 23.39 4.90
CA ASP A 561 -9.84 22.89 4.98
C ASP A 561 -9.15 23.27 6.28
N ALA A 562 -9.30 24.52 6.72
CA ALA A 562 -8.74 24.96 7.98
C ALA A 562 -9.37 24.23 9.17
N GLN A 563 -10.67 23.92 9.11
CA GLN A 563 -11.35 23.10 10.10
C GLN A 563 -10.83 21.66 10.09
N ALA A 564 -10.71 21.05 8.90
CA ALA A 564 -10.15 19.71 8.74
C ALA A 564 -8.72 19.61 9.29
N GLU A 565 -7.87 20.60 9.01
CA GLU A 565 -6.49 20.66 9.50
C GLU A 565 -6.42 20.64 11.04
N VAL A 566 -7.12 21.56 11.71
CA VAL A 566 -7.08 21.68 13.17
C VAL A 566 -7.85 20.57 13.90
N GLY A 567 -8.74 19.90 13.18
CA GLY A 567 -9.56 18.78 13.66
C GLY A 567 -8.99 17.41 13.31
N THR A 568 -7.78 17.34 12.77
CA THR A 568 -7.09 16.07 12.49
C THR A 568 -5.90 15.90 13.43
N VAL A 569 -5.72 14.68 13.93
CA VAL A 569 -4.52 14.27 14.69
C VAL A 569 -3.92 13.00 14.11
N VAL A 570 -2.64 12.78 14.37
CA VAL A 570 -1.93 11.55 14.01
C VAL A 570 -2.01 10.57 15.18
N VAL A 571 -2.39 9.33 14.89
CA VAL A 571 -2.52 8.24 15.86
C VAL A 571 -1.55 7.12 15.49
N THR A 572 -0.77 6.68 16.47
CA THR A 572 0.19 5.57 16.35
C THR A 572 -0.19 4.45 17.31
N CYS A 573 -0.45 3.26 16.77
CA CYS A 573 -0.67 2.04 17.55
C CYS A 573 0.59 1.20 17.54
N ARG A 574 0.95 0.63 18.70
CA ARG A 574 2.08 -0.27 18.86
C ARG A 574 1.67 -1.54 19.57
N ARG A 575 2.19 -2.68 19.15
CA ARG A 575 2.13 -3.94 19.91
C ARG A 575 3.53 -4.34 20.36
N LYS A 576 3.75 -4.27 21.66
CA LYS A 576 4.93 -4.81 22.33
C LYS A 576 4.76 -6.32 22.50
N VAL A 577 5.81 -7.09 22.21
CA VAL A 577 5.81 -8.54 22.47
C VAL A 577 5.61 -8.78 23.97
N GLY A 578 4.58 -9.57 24.32
CA GLY A 578 4.23 -9.86 25.71
C GLY A 578 3.53 -8.73 26.48
N GLY A 579 3.23 -7.58 25.85
CA GLY A 579 2.49 -6.50 26.48
C GLY A 579 1.00 -6.80 26.60
N GLN A 580 0.34 -6.20 27.60
CA GLN A 580 -1.12 -6.24 27.73
C GLN A 580 -1.75 -5.07 26.96
N PRO A 581 -3.00 -5.22 26.46
CA PRO A 581 -3.76 -4.12 25.88
C PRO A 581 -3.91 -2.96 26.87
N PRO A 582 -3.95 -1.70 26.41
CA PRO A 582 -4.22 -0.55 27.26
C PRO A 582 -5.63 -0.69 27.86
N LYS A 583 -5.75 -0.43 29.16
CA LYS A 583 -7.03 -0.48 29.90
C LYS A 583 -7.74 0.88 29.89
#